data_AF-A0A9J6CTE1-F1
#
_entry.id   AF-A0A9J6CTE1-F1
#
_cell.length_a   1.000
_cell.length_b   1.000
_cell.length_c   1.000
_cell.angle_alpha   90.00
_cell.angle_beta   90.00
_cell.angle_gamma   90.00
#
_symmetry.space_group_name_H-M   'P 1'
#
loop_
_entity.id
_entity.type
_entity.pdbx_description
1 polymer ?
#
loop_
_entity_poly.entity_id
_entity_poly.type
_entity_poly.pdbx_seq_one_letter_code
_entity_poly.pdbx_strand_id
1 'polypeptide(L)'
;MYIKGKESLVQKKSRFTKETLLEVKDYIDESENILILGDFNHELKLGSPLELFMLQSFGTRLFSPRELTTNARTVIDGVFGRIEDYNVEVFIYESYASHHKPLVIRVHEL
;
A
#
# COMPACT_ATOMS: atom_id res chain seq x y z
N MET A 1 -34.24 12.79 33.05
CA MET A 1 -33.30 13.10 31.96
C MET A 1 -32.31 11.94 31.88
N TYR A 2 -32.58 10.95 31.03
CA TYR A 2 -31.72 9.78 30.84
C TYR A 2 -30.85 10.02 29.61
N ILE A 3 -29.54 10.11 29.81
CA ILE A 3 -28.59 10.24 28.70
C ILE A 3 -28.38 8.84 28.13
N LYS A 4 -28.94 8.65 26.93
CA LYS A 4 -28.64 7.56 25.99
C LYS A 4 -27.17 7.62 25.57
N GLY A 5 -26.57 6.45 25.37
CA GLY A 5 -25.48 6.30 24.40
C GLY A 5 -24.10 6.06 24.97
N LYS A 6 -23.90 4.95 25.70
CA LYS A 6 -22.64 4.20 25.56
C LYS A 6 -22.80 3.30 24.34
N GLU A 7 -22.71 3.87 23.15
CA GLU A 7 -22.41 3.06 21.98
C GLU A 7 -20.92 2.74 22.03
N SER A 8 -20.65 1.46 22.22
CA SER A 8 -19.33 0.89 22.12
C SER A 8 -18.71 1.32 20.80
N LEU A 9 -17.59 2.04 20.89
CA LEU A 9 -16.59 2.11 19.83
C LEU A 9 -16.00 0.70 19.68
N VAL A 10 -16.80 -0.21 19.12
CA VAL A 10 -16.27 -1.39 18.46
C VAL A 10 -15.50 -0.80 17.30
N GLN A 11 -14.17 -0.75 17.44
CA GLN A 11 -13.28 -0.66 16.29
C GLN A 11 -13.74 -1.75 15.32
N LYS A 12 -14.52 -1.35 14.30
CA LYS A 12 -14.66 -2.15 13.10
C LYS A 12 -13.22 -2.33 12.64
N LYS A 13 -12.69 -3.56 12.77
CA LYS A 13 -11.55 -4.00 11.98
C LYS A 13 -11.98 -3.73 10.54
N SER A 14 -11.58 -2.59 10.01
CA SER A 14 -11.65 -2.31 8.59
C SER A 14 -10.80 -3.41 7.96
N ARG A 15 -11.45 -4.47 7.48
CA ARG A 15 -10.84 -5.27 6.43
C ARG A 15 -10.74 -4.28 5.30
N PHE A 16 -9.53 -3.84 5.01
CA PHE A 16 -9.25 -3.05 3.83
C PHE A 16 -9.63 -3.93 2.64
N THR A 17 -10.82 -3.70 2.07
CA THR A 17 -11.33 -4.52 0.97
C THR A 17 -11.09 -3.79 -0.35
N LYS A 18 -11.27 -4.51 -1.47
CA LYS A 18 -11.16 -3.90 -2.81
C LYS A 18 -12.10 -2.71 -2.97
N GLU A 19 -13.28 -2.80 -2.34
CA GLU A 19 -14.29 -1.74 -2.34
C GLU A 19 -13.75 -0.46 -1.69
N THR A 20 -13.02 -0.56 -0.57
CA THR A 20 -12.38 0.61 0.07
C THR A 20 -11.34 1.28 -0.83
N LEU A 21 -10.58 0.52 -1.62
CA LEU A 21 -9.64 1.09 -2.59
C LEU A 21 -10.36 1.80 -3.76
N LEU A 22 -11.51 1.29 -4.18
CA LEU A 22 -12.30 1.89 -5.25
C LEU A 22 -12.99 3.19 -4.81
N GLU A 23 -13.30 3.36 -3.53
CA GLU A 23 -13.86 4.60 -2.98
C GLU A 23 -12.94 5.81 -3.16
N VAL A 24 -11.62 5.59 -3.22
CA VAL A 24 -10.62 6.65 -3.43
C VAL A 24 -10.15 6.74 -4.88
N LYS A 25 -10.77 6.00 -5.81
CA LYS A 25 -10.34 5.92 -7.20
C LYS A 25 -10.34 7.27 -7.90
N ASP A 26 -11.41 8.05 -7.76
CA ASP A 26 -11.54 9.33 -8.45
C ASP A 26 -10.40 10.29 -8.03
N TYR A 27 -10.06 10.30 -6.74
CA TYR A 27 -8.93 11.08 -6.21
C TYR A 27 -7.57 10.62 -6.78
N ILE A 28 -7.39 9.32 -6.96
CA ILE A 28 -6.18 8.75 -7.56
C ILE A 28 -6.09 9.10 -9.04
N ASP A 29 -7.19 9.00 -9.79
CA ASP A 29 -7.22 9.22 -11.22
C ASP A 29 -6.93 10.68 -11.59
N GLU A 30 -7.36 11.64 -10.76
CA GLU A 30 -7.09 13.08 -10.91
C GLU A 30 -5.61 13.46 -10.65
N SER A 31 -4.80 12.55 -10.11
CA SER A 31 -3.40 12.81 -9.77
C SER A 31 -2.46 12.32 -10.88
N GLU A 32 -1.63 13.21 -11.43
CA GLU A 32 -0.65 12.83 -12.47
C GLU A 32 0.41 11.85 -11.92
N ASN A 33 1.05 12.25 -10.81
CA ASN A 33 2.10 11.49 -10.14
C ASN A 33 1.60 10.97 -8.78
N ILE A 34 1.58 9.65 -8.59
CA ILE A 34 1.09 9.04 -7.36
C ILE A 34 1.98 7.88 -6.91
N LEU A 35 2.18 7.82 -5.60
CA LEU A 35 2.65 6.64 -4.88
C LEU A 35 1.60 6.18 -3.87
N ILE A 36 1.33 4.89 -3.86
CA ILE A 36 0.44 4.20 -2.93
C ILE A 36 1.32 3.27 -2.10
N LEU A 37 1.46 3.59 -0.81
CA LEU A 37 2.33 2.89 0.14
C LEU A 37 1.47 2.17 1.18
N GLY A 38 1.88 0.98 1.59
CA GLY A 38 1.27 0.36 2.76
C GLY A 38 1.61 -1.11 2.96
N ASP A 39 1.07 -1.65 4.05
CA ASP A 39 0.91 -3.08 4.30
C ASP A 39 -0.35 -3.56 3.58
N PHE A 40 -0.18 -4.23 2.44
CA PHE A 40 -1.30 -4.70 1.64
C PHE A 40 -1.89 -6.01 2.16
N ASN A 41 -1.27 -6.68 3.14
CA ASN A 41 -1.67 -7.99 3.65
C ASN A 41 -1.93 -9.06 2.56
N HIS A 42 -1.31 -8.88 1.40
CA HIS A 42 -1.39 -9.73 0.23
C HIS A 42 0.00 -9.91 -0.35
N GLU A 43 0.31 -11.13 -0.79
CA GLU A 43 1.63 -11.44 -1.35
C GLU A 43 1.90 -10.63 -2.63
N LEU A 44 2.92 -9.77 -2.59
CA LEU A 44 3.36 -8.93 -3.70
C LEU A 44 4.38 -9.68 -4.55
N LYS A 45 3.87 -10.41 -5.54
CA LYS A 45 4.66 -11.11 -6.56
C LYS A 45 4.21 -10.74 -7.96
N LEU A 46 5.07 -10.96 -8.94
CA LEU A 46 4.77 -10.68 -10.35
C LEU A 46 3.49 -11.40 -10.77
N GLY A 47 2.54 -10.64 -11.30
CA GLY A 47 1.24 -11.17 -11.76
C GLY A 47 0.32 -11.62 -10.61
N SER A 48 0.61 -11.22 -9.37
CA SER A 48 -0.30 -11.44 -8.26
C SER A 48 -1.66 -10.79 -8.52
N PRO A 49 -2.76 -11.33 -7.96
CA PRO A 49 -4.08 -10.72 -8.10
C PRO A 49 -4.14 -9.25 -7.66
N LEU A 50 -3.33 -8.89 -6.65
CA LEU A 50 -3.24 -7.50 -6.19
C LEU A 50 -2.50 -6.62 -7.22
N GLU A 51 -1.35 -7.05 -7.74
CA GLU A 51 -0.62 -6.28 -8.76
C GLU A 51 -1.47 -6.07 -10.03
N LEU A 52 -2.16 -7.13 -10.49
CA LEU A 52 -3.07 -7.03 -11.63
C LEU A 52 -4.24 -6.07 -11.34
N PHE A 53 -4.81 -6.14 -10.14
CA PHE A 53 -5.88 -5.21 -9.73
C PHE A 53 -5.39 -3.76 -9.69
N MET A 54 -4.21 -3.51 -9.12
CA MET A 54 -3.63 -2.16 -9.01
C MET A 54 -3.31 -1.57 -10.39
N LEU A 55 -2.81 -2.40 -11.30
CA LEU A 55 -2.56 -2.02 -12.69
C LEU A 55 -3.86 -1.73 -13.45
N GLN A 56 -4.83 -2.64 -13.38
CA GLN A 56 -6.10 -2.50 -14.13
C GLN A 56 -6.99 -1.38 -13.60
N SER A 57 -7.00 -1.17 -12.27
CA SER A 57 -7.91 -0.21 -11.64
C SER A 57 -7.33 1.18 -11.54
N PHE A 58 -6.00 1.32 -11.36
CA PHE A 58 -5.37 2.62 -11.09
C PHE A 58 -4.22 2.94 -12.05
N GLY A 59 -3.90 2.06 -13.02
CA GLY A 59 -2.78 2.26 -13.93
C GLY A 59 -1.42 2.29 -13.22
N THR A 60 -1.33 1.72 -12.01
CA THR A 60 -0.10 1.75 -11.20
C THR A 60 0.72 0.48 -11.37
N ARG A 61 2.04 0.59 -11.24
CA ARG A 61 2.98 -0.54 -11.22
C ARG A 61 3.64 -0.69 -9.85
N LEU A 62 4.09 -1.88 -9.53
CA LEU A 62 4.86 -2.14 -8.31
C LEU A 62 6.31 -1.63 -8.47
N PHE A 63 6.72 -0.71 -7.60
CA PHE A 63 8.09 -0.18 -7.52
C PHE A 63 8.96 -0.90 -6.48
N SER A 64 8.38 -1.38 -5.39
CA SER A 64 9.14 -2.02 -4.32
C SER A 64 9.75 -3.36 -4.75
N PRO A 65 10.94 -3.74 -4.23
CA PRO A 65 11.51 -5.06 -4.48
C PRO A 65 10.60 -6.18 -4.01
N ARG A 66 10.66 -7.33 -4.69
CA ARG A 66 9.90 -8.53 -4.32
C ARG A 66 10.69 -9.36 -3.28
N GLU A 67 11.12 -8.68 -2.23
CA GLU A 67 11.94 -9.24 -1.15
C GLU A 67 11.18 -9.24 0.17
N LEU A 68 11.64 -10.02 1.14
CA LEU A 68 10.94 -10.19 2.42
C LEU A 68 10.80 -8.85 3.15
N THR A 69 9.57 -8.38 3.31
CA THR A 69 9.23 -7.14 4.02
C THR A 69 8.79 -7.37 5.46
N THR A 70 8.74 -8.63 5.91
CA THR A 70 8.50 -8.97 7.30
C THR A 70 9.44 -10.04 7.82
N ASN A 71 9.60 -10.11 9.14
CA ASN A 71 10.34 -11.18 9.83
C ASN A 71 9.63 -12.55 9.74
N ALA A 72 8.34 -12.58 9.38
CA ALA A 72 7.58 -13.79 9.09
C ALA A 72 7.84 -14.34 7.67
N ARG A 73 8.79 -13.75 6.94
CA ARG A 73 9.16 -14.12 5.57
C ARG A 73 8.01 -13.94 4.56
N THR A 74 7.23 -12.87 4.72
CA THR A 74 6.22 -12.45 3.74
C THR A 74 6.70 -11.23 2.96
N VAL A 75 6.10 -11.02 1.78
CA VAL A 75 6.28 -9.84 0.93
C VAL A 75 4.92 -9.17 0.81
N ILE A 76 4.55 -8.33 1.78
CA ILE A 76 3.20 -7.74 1.88
C ILE A 76 3.21 -6.22 1.97
N ASP A 77 4.31 -5.64 2.45
CA ASP A 77 4.53 -4.19 2.37
C ASP A 77 5.12 -3.83 1.01
N GLY A 78 4.66 -2.73 0.42
CA GLY A 78 5.13 -2.33 -0.89
C GLY A 78 4.77 -0.91 -1.29
N VAL A 79 5.14 -0.59 -2.53
CA VAL A 79 4.90 0.72 -3.13
C VAL A 79 4.40 0.51 -4.55
N PHE A 80 3.15 0.87 -4.80
CA PHE A 80 2.63 1.01 -6.15
C PHE A 80 2.70 2.46 -6.58
N GLY A 81 2.80 2.73 -7.87
CA GLY A 81 2.63 4.09 -8.34
C GLY A 81 2.61 4.25 -9.85
N ARG A 82 2.28 5.47 -10.25
CA ARG A 82 2.38 5.98 -11.62
C ARG A 82 3.13 7.31 -11.50
N ILE A 83 4.38 7.31 -11.97
CA ILE A 83 5.27 8.46 -11.99
C ILE A 83 6.02 8.39 -13.32
N GLU A 84 5.90 9.44 -14.13
CA GLU A 84 6.45 9.48 -15.50
C GLU A 84 7.80 10.20 -15.58
N ASP A 85 7.97 11.30 -14.83
CA ASP A 85 9.15 12.18 -14.94
C ASP A 85 10.20 11.99 -13.83
N TYR A 86 10.04 10.96 -12.99
CA TYR A 86 10.97 10.70 -11.88
C TYR A 86 11.38 9.23 -11.83
N ASN A 87 12.62 9.01 -11.44
CA ASN A 87 13.10 7.72 -10.99
C ASN A 87 12.60 7.44 -9.57
N VAL A 88 12.13 6.22 -9.34
CA VAL A 88 11.69 5.73 -8.03
C VAL A 88 12.54 4.53 -7.66
N GLU A 89 13.36 4.70 -6.62
CA GLU A 89 14.13 3.62 -5.99
C GLU A 89 13.49 3.26 -4.67
N VAL A 90 13.46 1.97 -4.35
CA VAL A 90 12.90 1.48 -3.08
C VAL A 90 13.90 0.53 -2.44
N PHE A 91 14.25 0.81 -1.19
CA PHE A 91 15.21 0.06 -0.38
C PHE A 91 14.51 -0.57 0.81
N ILE A 92 14.87 -1.80 1.15
CA ILE A 92 14.36 -2.53 2.31
C ILE A 92 15.50 -2.66 3.32
N TYR A 93 15.25 -2.34 4.59
CA TYR A 93 16.23 -2.46 5.66
C TYR A 93 15.75 -3.41 6.76
N GLU A 94 16.68 -3.99 7.50
CA GLU A 94 16.34 -4.77 8.69
C GLU A 94 15.75 -3.87 9.77
N SER A 95 14.72 -4.37 10.44
CA SER A 95 14.01 -3.65 11.49
C SER A 95 14.49 -4.09 12.87
N TYR A 96 14.88 -3.12 13.70
CA TYR A 96 15.21 -3.37 15.11
C TYR A 96 13.95 -3.38 16.00
N ALA A 97 12.90 -2.66 15.61
CA ALA A 97 11.78 -2.32 16.50
C ALA A 97 10.40 -2.78 16.00
N SER A 98 10.33 -3.46 14.86
CA SER A 98 9.06 -3.93 14.28
C SER A 98 9.23 -5.28 13.59
N HIS A 99 8.13 -6.02 13.49
CA HIS A 99 8.06 -7.22 12.65
C HIS A 99 8.05 -6.90 11.15
N HIS A 100 7.61 -5.69 10.79
CA HIS A 100 7.69 -5.18 9.42
C HIS A 100 9.00 -4.44 9.24
N LYS A 101 9.60 -4.66 8.07
CA LYS A 101 10.83 -4.01 7.63
C LYS A 101 10.50 -2.64 7.05
N PRO A 102 11.24 -1.58 7.40
CA PRO A 102 11.04 -0.28 6.79
C PRO A 102 11.39 -0.31 5.30
N LEU A 103 10.51 0.30 4.50
CA LEU A 103 10.77 0.62 3.10
C LEU A 103 11.15 2.10 3.02
N VAL A 104 12.31 2.38 2.42
CA VAL A 104 12.75 3.76 2.12
C VAL A 104 12.59 3.99 0.63
N ILE A 105 11.88 5.05 0.29
CA ILE A 105 11.58 5.42 -1.10
C ILE A 105 12.36 6.68 -1.43
N ARG A 106 13.13 6.62 -2.51
CA ARG A 106 13.81 7.79 -3.07
C ARG A 106 13.18 8.12 -4.42
N VAL A 107 12.67 9.34 -4.52
CA VAL A 107 12.13 9.92 -5.75
C VAL A 107 13.09 11.02 -6.19
N HIS A 108 13.52 10.98 -7.45
CA HIS A 108 14.44 11.98 -8.01
C HIS A 108 14.18 12.16 -9.51
N GLU A 109 14.51 13.33 -10.03
CA GLU A 109 14.36 13.65 -11.45
C GLU A 109 15.16 12.66 -12.32
N LEU A 110 14.65 12.41 -13.54
CA LEU A 110 15.29 11.56 -14.54
C LEU A 110 16.64 12.10 -15.04
#